data_AF-A0A1Z8QKF4-F1
#
_entry.id   AF-A0A1Z8QKF4-F1
#
_cell.length_a   1.000
_cell.length_b   1.000
_cell.length_c   1.000
_cell.angle_alpha   90.00
_cell.angle_beta   90.00
_cell.angle_gamma   90.00
#
_symmetry.space_group_name_H-M   'P 1'
#
loop_
_entity.id
_entity.type
_entity.pdbx_description
1 polymer ?
#
loop_
_entity_poly.entity_id
_entity_poly.type
_entity_poly.pdbx_seq_one_letter_code
_entity_poly.pdbx_strand_id
1 'polypeptide(L)'
;MQKHTRSLLEELSSMPLRRDKEEVVESRASHILESAIRLLTYIRENFDQDTAFKLEKKFNSALKNMDASKFSKGVARIKENKDVKENILKIKDGEYKED
;
A
#
# COMPACT_ATOMS: atom_id res chain seq x y z
N MET A 1 -32.05 -44.43 27.23
CA MET A 1 -31.69 -43.11 26.65
C MET A 1 -30.30 -43.22 26.06
N GLN A 2 -30.15 -43.25 24.74
CA GLN A 2 -28.83 -43.41 24.11
C GLN A 2 -28.06 -42.08 24.14
N LYS A 3 -26.86 -42.08 24.72
CA LYS A 3 -25.99 -40.91 24.81
C LYS A 3 -25.43 -40.62 23.41
N HIS A 4 -25.89 -39.54 22.79
CA HIS A 4 -25.37 -39.05 21.51
C HIS A 4 -24.07 -38.29 21.80
N THR A 5 -22.93 -38.78 21.31
CA THR A 5 -21.67 -38.03 21.29
C THR A 5 -21.63 -37.22 20.00
N ARG A 6 -21.64 -35.88 20.13
CA ARG A 6 -21.43 -34.98 19.00
C ARG A 6 -20.04 -35.23 18.40
N SER A 7 -19.91 -35.09 17.09
CA SER A 7 -18.63 -35.30 16.42
C SER A 7 -17.63 -34.24 16.90
N LEU A 8 -16.34 -34.58 17.02
CA LEU A 8 -15.27 -33.62 17.37
C LEU A 8 -15.27 -32.41 16.42
N LEU A 9 -15.62 -32.63 15.15
CA LEU A 9 -15.75 -31.56 14.16
C LEU A 9 -16.95 -30.66 14.46
N GLU A 10 -18.03 -31.25 14.99
CA GLU A 10 -19.24 -30.57 15.43
C GLU A 10 -18.94 -29.74 16.69
N GLU A 11 -18.16 -30.27 17.65
CA GLU A 11 -17.66 -29.50 18.80
C GLU A 11 -16.77 -28.33 18.37
N LEU A 12 -15.78 -28.55 17.50
CA LEU A 12 -14.91 -27.51 16.95
C LEU A 12 -15.70 -26.43 16.20
N SER A 13 -16.72 -26.82 15.43
CA SER A 13 -17.58 -25.87 14.70
C SER A 13 -18.61 -25.16 15.59
N SER A 14 -19.01 -25.79 16.69
CA SER A 14 -19.97 -25.24 17.66
C SER A 14 -19.32 -24.27 18.65
N MET A 15 -17.99 -24.29 18.74
CA MET A 15 -17.24 -23.26 19.43
C MET A 15 -17.44 -21.97 18.64
N PRO A 16 -18.19 -20.98 19.16
CA PRO A 16 -18.22 -19.69 18.53
C PRO A 16 -16.79 -19.18 18.70
N LEU A 17 -16.00 -19.13 17.62
CA LEU A 17 -14.86 -18.23 17.56
C LEU A 17 -15.47 -16.81 17.57
N ARG A 18 -15.98 -16.39 18.74
CA ARG A 18 -16.15 -15.00 19.11
C ARG A 18 -14.73 -14.47 19.26
N ARG A 19 -14.05 -14.29 18.12
CA ARG A 19 -12.88 -13.44 18.09
C ARG A 19 -13.40 -12.07 18.49
N ASP A 20 -12.87 -11.53 19.57
CA ASP A 20 -13.23 -10.19 20.00
C ASP A 20 -12.96 -9.25 18.82
N LYS A 21 -13.89 -8.33 18.59
CA LYS A 21 -13.82 -7.44 17.41
C LYS A 21 -12.52 -6.64 17.44
N GLU A 22 -12.06 -6.35 18.64
CA GLU A 22 -10.79 -5.74 19.02
C GLU A 22 -9.60 -6.55 18.51
N GLU A 23 -9.53 -7.86 18.79
CA GLU A 23 -8.45 -8.73 18.32
C GLU A 23 -8.40 -8.81 16.79
N VAL A 24 -9.57 -8.84 16.14
CA VAL A 24 -9.66 -8.85 14.68
C VAL A 24 -9.13 -7.54 14.09
N VAL A 25 -9.45 -6.40 14.73
CA VAL A 25 -8.95 -5.09 14.31
C VAL A 25 -7.45 -5.01 14.53
N GLU A 26 -6.94 -5.42 15.70
CA GLU A 26 -5.51 -5.39 16.03
C GLU A 26 -4.68 -6.27 15.07
N SER A 27 -5.12 -7.51 14.85
CA SER A 27 -4.45 -8.43 13.93
C SER A 27 -4.37 -7.85 12.51
N ARG A 28 -5.45 -7.25 12.01
CA ARG A 28 -5.45 -6.62 10.67
C ARG A 28 -4.63 -5.34 10.64
N ALA A 29 -4.73 -4.51 11.67
CA ALA A 29 -4.03 -3.24 11.74
C ALA A 29 -2.52 -3.43 11.77
N SER A 30 -2.01 -4.41 12.53
CA SER A 30 -0.57 -4.66 12.64
C SER A 30 0.09 -4.87 11.28
N HIS A 31 -0.48 -5.72 10.42
CA HIS A 31 0.04 -5.97 9.08
C HIS A 31 -0.04 -4.75 8.15
N ILE A 32 -1.13 -3.97 8.24
CA ILE A 32 -1.32 -2.77 7.42
C ILE A 32 -0.32 -1.68 7.83
N LEU A 33 -0.17 -1.44 9.13
CA LEU A 33 0.74 -0.44 9.68
C LEU A 33 2.18 -0.77 9.33
N GLU A 34 2.59 -2.02 9.54
CA GLU A 34 3.94 -2.47 9.21
C GLU A 34 4.24 -2.36 7.70
N SER A 35 3.26 -2.68 6.84
CA SER A 35 3.41 -2.52 5.39
C SER A 35 3.48 -1.05 4.97
N ALA A 36 2.70 -0.17 5.61
CA ALA A 36 2.75 1.26 5.37
C ALA A 36 4.09 1.87 5.82
N ILE A 37 4.62 1.45 6.97
CA ILE A 37 5.93 1.88 7.46
C ILE A 37 7.02 1.51 6.46
N ARG A 38 7.06 0.25 6.02
CA ARG A 38 8.05 -0.19 5.01
C ARG A 38 7.97 0.60 3.71
N LEU A 39 6.77 0.90 3.23
CA LEU A 39 6.58 1.73 2.03
C LEU A 39 7.13 3.15 2.22
N LEU A 40 6.81 3.80 3.34
CA LEU A 40 7.26 5.16 3.62
C LEU A 40 8.78 5.22 3.78
N THR A 41 9.39 4.22 4.42
CA THR A 41 10.85 4.09 4.51
C THR A 41 11.47 3.96 3.11
N TYR A 42 10.95 3.05 2.27
CA TYR A 42 11.42 2.87 0.91
C TYR A 42 11.34 4.19 0.09
N ILE A 43 10.26 4.95 0.25
CA ILE A 43 10.11 6.24 -0.44
C ILE A 43 11.20 7.23 0.00
N ARG A 44 11.50 7.32 1.29
CA ARG A 44 12.54 8.22 1.82
C ARG A 44 13.94 7.84 1.38
N GLU A 45 14.21 6.55 1.23
CA GLU A 45 15.53 6.04 0.84
C GLU A 45 15.80 6.16 -0.66
N ASN A 46 14.77 6.13 -1.50
CA ASN A 46 14.92 6.01 -2.96
C ASN A 46 14.55 7.28 -3.75
N PHE A 47 13.96 8.29 -3.11
CA PHE A 47 13.55 9.53 -3.77
C PHE A 47 14.19 10.75 -3.11
N ASP A 48 14.37 11.82 -3.87
CA ASP A 48 14.78 13.12 -3.32
C ASP A 48 13.74 13.66 -2.33
N GLN A 49 14.17 14.57 -1.45
CA GLN A 49 13.35 15.08 -0.35
C GLN A 49 12.02 15.69 -0.82
N ASP A 50 12.00 16.39 -1.95
CA ASP A 50 10.78 17.03 -2.47
C ASP A 50 9.82 15.99 -3.06
N THR A 51 10.34 15.03 -3.83
CA THR A 51 9.54 13.93 -4.39
C THR A 51 9.00 13.00 -3.30
N ALA A 52 9.84 12.65 -2.31
CA ALA A 52 9.45 11.84 -1.16
C ALA A 52 8.31 12.51 -0.38
N PHE A 53 8.46 13.80 -0.03
CA PHE A 53 7.43 14.55 0.67
C PHE A 53 6.09 14.57 -0.09
N LYS A 54 6.13 14.76 -1.42
CA LYS A 54 4.93 14.72 -2.27
C LYS A 54 4.26 13.33 -2.26
N LEU A 55 5.04 12.25 -2.32
CA LEU A 55 4.53 10.88 -2.25
C LEU A 55 3.88 10.59 -0.90
N GLU A 56 4.54 10.95 0.21
CA GLU A 56 3.99 10.79 1.57
C GLU A 56 2.68 11.56 1.74
N LYS A 57 2.62 12.82 1.25
CA LYS A 57 1.40 13.63 1.30
C LYS A 57 0.25 12.99 0.51
N LYS A 58 0.54 12.42 -0.67
CA LYS A 58 -0.47 11.71 -1.47
C LYS A 58 -0.92 10.41 -0.81
N PHE A 59 -0.01 9.66 -0.20
CA PHE A 59 -0.33 8.44 0.55
C PHE A 59 -1.30 8.75 1.71
N ASN A 60 -0.97 9.74 2.53
CA ASN A 60 -1.84 10.21 3.62
C ASN A 60 -3.19 10.72 3.10
N SER A 61 -3.19 11.44 1.97
CA SER A 61 -4.43 11.91 1.34
C SER A 61 -5.30 10.77 0.82
N ALA A 62 -4.70 9.69 0.30
CA ALA A 62 -5.43 8.51 -0.15
C ALA A 62 -6.10 7.78 1.03
N LEU A 63 -5.37 7.60 2.14
CA LEU A 63 -5.91 7.04 3.38
C LEU A 63 -7.06 7.89 3.94
N LYS A 64 -6.82 9.21 4.09
CA LYS A 64 -7.82 10.15 4.64
C LYS A 64 -9.10 10.19 3.82
N ASN A 65 -8.98 10.12 2.49
CA ASN A 65 -10.14 10.17 1.58
C ASN A 65 -10.70 8.79 1.23
N MET A 66 -10.16 7.71 1.80
CA MET A 66 -10.54 6.32 1.48
C MET A 66 -10.48 6.00 -0.03
N ASP A 67 -9.50 6.59 -0.73
CA ASP A 67 -9.38 6.51 -2.19
C ASP A 67 -7.94 6.21 -2.60
N ALA A 68 -7.65 4.92 -2.81
CA ALA A 68 -6.35 4.42 -3.25
C ALA A 68 -5.95 4.91 -4.66
N SER A 69 -6.92 5.30 -5.50
CA SER A 69 -6.65 5.78 -6.86
C SER A 69 -5.84 7.09 -6.85
N LYS A 70 -6.02 7.92 -5.81
CA LYS A 70 -5.26 9.19 -5.64
C LYS A 70 -3.76 8.95 -5.50
N PHE A 71 -3.37 7.89 -4.80
CA PHE A 71 -1.95 7.54 -4.68
C PHE A 71 -1.42 7.02 -6.02
N SER A 72 -2.15 6.11 -6.68
CA SER A 72 -1.75 5.52 -7.97
C SER A 72 -1.56 6.57 -9.07
N LYS A 73 -2.54 7.47 -9.24
CA LYS A 73 -2.42 8.64 -10.15
C LYS A 73 -1.24 9.53 -9.76
N GLY A 74 -0.98 9.61 -8.47
CA GLY A 74 0.10 10.38 -7.91
C GLY A 74 1.48 9.91 -8.34
N VAL A 75 1.68 8.59 -8.32
CA VAL A 75 2.90 7.89 -8.75
C VAL A 75 3.06 7.97 -10.26
N ALA A 76 1.98 7.74 -11.02
CA ALA A 76 2.00 7.82 -12.48
C ALA A 76 2.55 9.18 -12.97
N ARG A 77 2.07 10.28 -12.40
CA ARG A 77 2.53 11.63 -12.74
C ARG A 77 4.01 11.88 -12.41
N ILE A 78 4.54 11.25 -11.35
CA ILE A 78 5.96 11.38 -11.01
C ILE A 78 6.82 10.62 -12.03
N LYS A 79 6.36 9.44 -12.46
CA LYS A 79 7.01 8.66 -13.51
C LYS A 79 7.01 9.42 -14.85
N GLU A 80 5.87 9.94 -15.28
CA GLU A 80 5.74 10.77 -16.49
C GLU A 80 6.68 11.98 -16.45
N ASN A 81 6.73 12.70 -15.32
CA ASN A 81 7.63 13.85 -15.17
C ASN A 81 9.11 13.44 -15.28
N LYS A 82 9.47 12.25 -14.77
CA LYS A 82 10.83 11.71 -14.90
C LYS A 82 11.15 11.37 -16.35
N ASP A 83 10.24 10.68 -17.04
CA ASP A 83 10.38 10.30 -18.45
C ASP A 83 10.50 11.54 -19.36
N VAL A 84 9.71 12.59 -19.11
CA VAL A 84 9.79 13.88 -19.81
C VAL A 84 11.16 14.54 -19.58
N LYS A 85 11.63 14.58 -18.32
CA LYS A 85 12.93 15.16 -17.98
C LYS A 85 14.08 14.43 -18.68
N GLU A 86 14.02 13.11 -18.73
CA GLU A 86 15.08 12.29 -19.31
C GLU A 86 15.08 12.27 -20.84
N ASN A 87 13.92 12.32 -21.50
CA ASN A 87 13.84 12.15 -22.95
C ASN A 87 13.72 13.50 -23.69
N ILE A 88 12.94 14.45 -23.19
CA ILE A 88 12.64 15.69 -23.93
C ILE A 88 13.70 16.77 -23.71
N LEU A 89 14.28 16.85 -22.50
CA LEU A 89 15.35 17.82 -22.23
C LEU A 89 16.67 17.40 -22.88
N LYS A 90 16.97 16.10 -22.97
CA LYS A 90 18.19 15.61 -23.66
C LYS A 90 18.19 15.94 -25.15
N ILE A 91 17.03 15.93 -25.81
CA ILE A 91 16.89 16.32 -27.22
C ILE A 91 17.25 17.81 -27.47
N LYS A 92 17.17 18.66 -26.43
CA LYS A 92 17.52 20.09 -26.57
C LYS A 92 19.01 20.39 -26.34
N ASP A 93 19.72 19.53 -25.59
CA ASP A 93 21.12 19.76 -25.20
C ASP A 93 22.14 18.86 -25.95
N GLY A 94 21.69 17.93 -26.80
CA GLY A 94 22.57 17.06 -27.60
C GLY A 94 21.93 16.70 -28.93
N GLU A 95 22.70 16.84 -30.00
CA GLU A 95 22.31 16.57 -31.39
C GLU A 95 21.47 15.30 -31.53
N TYR A 96 20.36 15.42 -32.25
CA TYR A 96 19.55 14.29 -32.70
C TYR A 96 20.46 13.33 -33.48
N LYS A 97 20.75 12.15 -32.91
CA LYS A 97 21.23 11.01 -33.69
C LYS A 97 20.05 10.06 -33.86
N GLU A 98 19.48 10.07 -35.07
CA GLU A 98 18.67 8.97 -35.56
C GLU A 98 19.60 7.78 -35.81
N ASP A 99 19.22 6.60 -35.30
CA ASP A 99 19.68 5.32 -35.87
C ASP A 99 18.84 5.01 -37.13
#